data_AF-A0A7Y3IAA7-F1
#
_entry.id   AF-A0A7Y3IAA7-F1
#
_cell.length_a   1.000
_cell.length_b   1.000
_cell.length_c   1.000
_cell.angle_alpha   90.00
_cell.angle_beta   90.00
_cell.angle_gamma   90.00
#
_symmetry.space_group_name_H-M   'P 1'
#
loop_
_entity.id
_entity.type
_entity.pdbx_description
1 polymer ?
#
loop_
_entity_poly.entity_id
_entity_poly.type
_entity_poly.pdbx_seq_one_letter_code
_entity_poly.pdbx_strand_id
1 'polypeptide(L)'
;MRKAMAEAPVGDDVYGDDPTVRQLEEAVARLLGMEEAVFMPTGSMTNQVAIRCHTEPGDRILLDGTSHVVRSEGGGPAALSGVTHQPIDGERGVFTPTQVVEALGELHVFNPSALQPRATLLCVENTHNGGGGRVWPLEALREVVGVAHQRGLATHMDGARIWNACAASGIEPRAYAEGFDTVSVCFSKGLGAPVGSALAGTGRLMDRARRFKQLFGGGFRQ
;
A
#
# COMPACT_ATOMS: atom_id res chain seq x y z
N MET A 1 -17.84 15.88 11.45
CA MET A 1 -16.77 16.08 10.46
C MET A 1 -16.67 17.51 9.93
N ARG A 2 -17.70 18.09 9.29
CA ARG A 2 -17.63 19.47 8.76
C ARG A 2 -17.17 20.52 9.79
N LYS A 3 -17.73 20.48 11.00
CA LYS A 3 -17.31 21.33 12.13
C LYS A 3 -15.84 21.13 12.49
N ALA A 4 -15.40 19.87 12.64
CA ALA A 4 -14.00 19.55 12.95
C ALA A 4 -13.02 20.05 11.88
N MET A 5 -13.39 19.97 10.59
CA MET A 5 -12.58 20.53 9.50
C MET A 5 -12.48 22.05 9.56
N ALA A 6 -13.58 22.75 9.86
CA ALA A 6 -13.63 24.20 9.93
C ALA A 6 -12.88 24.79 11.14
N GLU A 7 -12.71 24.00 12.20
CA GLU A 7 -12.09 24.41 13.47
C GLU A 7 -10.64 23.91 13.62
N ALA A 8 -10.14 23.10 12.69
CA ALA A 8 -8.80 22.51 12.77
C ALA A 8 -7.71 23.59 12.59
N PRO A 9 -6.66 23.61 13.44
CA PRO A 9 -5.49 24.45 13.20
C PRO A 9 -4.73 23.92 11.97
N VAL A 10 -4.32 24.81 11.07
CA VAL A 10 -3.64 24.47 9.81
C VAL A 10 -2.26 25.12 9.73
N GLY A 11 -1.43 24.59 8.84
CA GLY A 11 -0.12 25.12 8.49
C GLY A 11 0.26 24.75 7.06
N ASP A 12 1.55 24.77 6.74
CA ASP A 12 2.08 24.34 5.45
C ASP A 12 2.61 22.90 5.54
N ASP A 13 1.85 21.96 5.00
CA ASP A 13 2.22 20.53 4.94
C ASP A 13 3.53 20.29 4.15
N VAL A 14 3.91 21.15 3.20
CA VAL A 14 5.20 21.04 2.51
C VAL A 14 6.36 21.38 3.44
N TYR A 15 6.18 22.32 4.37
CA TYR A 15 7.17 22.62 5.41
C TYR A 15 7.07 21.69 6.63
N GLY A 16 6.02 20.89 6.71
CA GLY A 16 5.80 19.93 7.79
C GLY A 16 5.39 20.60 9.10
N ASP A 17 4.81 21.80 9.06
CA ASP A 17 4.37 22.54 10.25
C ASP A 17 2.84 22.54 10.44
N ASP A 18 2.07 21.87 9.57
CA ASP A 18 0.62 21.68 9.76
C ASP A 18 0.34 20.75 10.96
N PRO A 19 -0.23 21.27 12.06
CA PRO A 19 -0.40 20.49 13.29
C PRO A 19 -1.50 19.43 13.16
N THR A 20 -2.51 19.64 12.32
CA THR A 20 -3.62 18.68 12.15
C THR A 20 -3.18 17.51 11.29
N VAL A 21 -2.43 17.76 10.21
CA VAL A 21 -1.86 16.69 9.37
C VAL A 21 -0.92 15.82 10.20
N ARG A 22 -0.02 16.43 10.98
CA ARG A 22 0.92 15.68 11.83
C ARG A 22 0.22 14.80 12.86
N GLN A 23 -0.81 15.33 13.55
CA GLN A 23 -1.59 14.53 14.49
C GLN A 23 -2.28 13.34 13.82
N LEU A 24 -2.79 13.52 12.59
CA LEU A 24 -3.38 12.43 11.82
C LEU A 24 -2.34 11.38 11.42
N GLU A 25 -1.18 11.81 10.91
CA GLU A 25 -0.07 10.93 10.55
C GLU A 25 0.41 10.10 11.76
N GLU A 26 0.65 10.76 12.91
CA GLU A 26 1.05 10.11 14.16
C GLU A 26 -0.01 9.12 14.67
N ALA A 27 -1.30 9.45 14.52
CA ALA A 27 -2.38 8.55 14.90
C ALA A 27 -2.46 7.31 14.01
N VAL A 28 -2.30 7.47 12.70
CA VAL A 28 -2.30 6.36 11.74
C VAL A 28 -1.11 5.44 11.99
N ALA A 29 0.10 6.00 12.12
CA ALA A 29 1.31 5.23 12.41
C ALA A 29 1.13 4.38 13.67
N ARG A 30 0.65 4.99 14.77
CA ARG A 30 0.37 4.29 16.03
C ARG A 30 -0.66 3.17 15.89
N LEU A 31 -1.78 3.40 15.19
CA LEU A 31 -2.84 2.39 15.00
C LEU A 31 -2.35 1.19 14.19
N LEU A 32 -1.52 1.42 13.18
CA LEU A 32 -0.92 0.37 12.35
C LEU A 32 0.32 -0.25 13.00
N GLY A 33 0.85 0.34 14.06
CA GLY A 33 2.10 -0.10 14.69
C GLY A 33 3.33 0.17 13.82
N MET A 34 3.28 1.19 12.97
CA MET A 34 4.37 1.62 12.08
C MET A 34 5.10 2.84 12.66
N GLU A 35 6.31 3.11 12.17
CA GLU A 35 7.13 4.23 12.66
C GLU A 35 6.53 5.58 12.28
N GLU A 36 6.16 5.74 11.00
CA GLU A 36 5.67 7.00 10.46
C GLU A 36 4.53 6.77 9.45
N ALA A 37 3.77 7.83 9.18
CA ALA A 37 2.81 7.88 8.09
C ALA A 37 2.86 9.22 7.36
N VAL A 38 2.40 9.22 6.11
CA VAL A 38 2.33 10.40 5.23
C VAL A 38 0.93 10.52 4.68
N PHE A 39 0.26 11.64 4.98
CA PHE A 39 -1.05 11.96 4.44
C PHE A 39 -0.95 12.28 2.94
N MET A 40 -1.91 11.78 2.16
CA MET A 40 -2.02 12.01 0.72
C MET A 40 -3.49 12.18 0.30
N PRO A 41 -3.76 12.83 -0.85
CA PRO A 41 -5.14 13.18 -1.22
C PRO A 41 -6.02 11.96 -1.56
N THR A 42 -5.44 10.91 -2.16
CA THR A 42 -6.18 9.75 -2.66
C THR A 42 -5.48 8.43 -2.35
N GLY A 43 -6.27 7.36 -2.30
CA GLY A 43 -5.75 5.98 -2.17
C GLY A 43 -4.93 5.53 -3.37
N SER A 44 -5.27 6.00 -4.57
CA SER A 44 -4.43 5.76 -5.75
C SER A 44 -3.05 6.37 -5.59
N MET A 45 -2.94 7.58 -5.03
CA MET A 45 -1.63 8.19 -4.80
C MET A 45 -0.82 7.41 -3.75
N THR A 46 -1.41 6.98 -2.64
CA THR A 46 -0.70 6.19 -1.63
C THR A 46 -0.17 4.88 -2.19
N ASN A 47 -0.96 4.16 -2.99
CA ASN A 47 -0.53 2.94 -3.67
C ASN A 47 0.60 3.21 -4.68
N GLN A 48 0.45 4.23 -5.53
CA GLN A 48 1.46 4.56 -6.54
C GLN A 48 2.77 5.07 -5.92
N VAL A 49 2.69 5.85 -4.84
CA VAL A 49 3.88 6.27 -4.08
C VAL A 49 4.53 5.06 -3.42
N ALA A 50 3.77 4.12 -2.85
CA ALA A 50 4.30 2.89 -2.26
C ALA A 50 5.05 2.04 -3.31
N ILE A 51 4.45 1.84 -4.48
CA ILE A 51 5.08 1.13 -5.60
C ILE A 51 6.36 1.84 -5.99
N ARG A 52 6.31 3.15 -6.25
CA ARG A 52 7.52 3.91 -6.62
C ARG A 52 8.59 3.87 -5.53
N CYS A 53 8.21 3.73 -4.25
CA CYS A 53 9.13 3.57 -3.12
C CYS A 53 9.86 2.23 -3.09
N HIS A 54 9.31 1.18 -3.67
CA HIS A 54 9.86 -0.18 -3.60
C HIS A 54 10.45 -0.68 -4.92
N THR A 55 10.29 0.07 -6.01
CA THR A 55 10.70 -0.38 -7.35
C THR A 55 11.57 0.62 -8.09
N GLU A 56 12.22 0.13 -9.15
CA GLU A 56 12.81 0.93 -10.23
C GLU A 56 12.19 0.56 -11.59
N PRO A 57 12.26 1.44 -12.60
CA PRO A 57 11.78 1.13 -13.94
C PRO A 57 12.40 -0.16 -14.49
N GLY A 58 11.56 -1.02 -15.05
CA GLY A 58 11.94 -2.37 -15.51
C GLY A 58 11.72 -3.49 -14.49
N ASP A 59 11.44 -3.17 -13.23
CA ASP A 59 10.98 -4.15 -12.24
C ASP A 59 9.57 -4.66 -12.57
N ARG A 60 9.20 -5.79 -11.94
CA ARG A 60 7.83 -6.29 -11.88
C ARG A 60 7.33 -6.39 -10.45
N ILE A 61 6.03 -6.21 -10.28
CA ILE A 61 5.32 -6.35 -9.00
C ILE A 61 4.33 -7.53 -9.06
N LEU A 62 4.20 -8.27 -7.96
CA LEU A 62 3.29 -9.40 -7.82
C LEU A 62 2.05 -8.96 -7.06
N LEU A 63 0.86 -9.33 -7.55
CA LEU A 63 -0.42 -8.93 -6.97
C LEU A 63 -1.57 -9.72 -7.60
N ASP A 64 -2.71 -9.75 -6.93
CA ASP A 64 -3.92 -10.32 -7.53
C ASP A 64 -4.32 -9.56 -8.82
N GLY A 65 -4.65 -10.31 -9.88
CA GLY A 65 -5.03 -9.76 -11.18
C GLY A 65 -6.29 -8.89 -11.17
N THR A 66 -7.09 -8.96 -10.10
CA THR A 66 -8.34 -8.20 -9.95
C THR A 66 -8.27 -7.07 -8.92
N SER A 67 -7.08 -6.79 -8.39
CA SER A 67 -6.83 -5.72 -7.43
C SER A 67 -7.03 -4.31 -8.01
N HIS A 68 -7.22 -3.34 -7.13
CA HIS A 68 -7.44 -1.93 -7.45
C HIS A 68 -6.29 -1.34 -8.26
N VAL A 69 -5.04 -1.65 -7.88
CA VAL A 69 -3.83 -1.22 -8.58
C VAL A 69 -3.85 -1.60 -10.06
N VAL A 70 -4.34 -2.80 -10.38
CA VAL A 70 -4.45 -3.27 -11.77
C VAL A 70 -5.64 -2.65 -12.49
N ARG A 71 -6.82 -2.66 -11.86
CA ARG A 71 -8.09 -2.39 -12.56
C ARG A 71 -8.57 -0.94 -12.52
N SER A 72 -8.10 -0.15 -11.56
CA SER A 72 -8.76 1.10 -11.18
C SER A 72 -7.81 2.25 -10.87
N GLU A 73 -6.54 2.16 -11.31
CA GLU A 73 -5.54 3.22 -11.16
C GLU A 73 -4.98 3.69 -12.50
N GLY A 74 -5.72 3.45 -13.60
CA GLY A 74 -5.41 3.98 -14.92
C GLY A 74 -4.08 3.49 -15.51
N GLY A 75 -3.59 2.32 -15.10
CA GLY A 75 -2.27 1.81 -15.51
C GLY A 75 -1.10 2.51 -14.80
N GLY A 76 -1.35 3.11 -13.64
CA GLY A 76 -0.40 3.86 -12.83
C GLY A 76 1.00 3.22 -12.69
N PRO A 77 1.13 1.92 -12.35
CA PRO A 77 2.45 1.34 -12.12
C PRO A 77 3.36 1.42 -13.35
N ALA A 78 2.81 1.15 -14.54
CA ALA A 78 3.55 1.28 -15.80
C ALA A 78 3.85 2.74 -16.13
N ALA A 79 2.84 3.62 -16.02
CA ALA A 79 2.97 5.02 -16.44
C ALA A 79 3.86 5.87 -15.50
N LEU A 80 3.80 5.63 -14.20
CA LEU A 80 4.43 6.47 -13.17
C LEU A 80 5.72 5.88 -12.60
N SER A 81 5.85 4.56 -12.61
CA SER A 81 7.00 3.85 -12.05
C SER A 81 7.78 3.03 -13.08
N GLY A 82 7.27 2.89 -14.31
CA GLY A 82 7.92 2.09 -15.36
C GLY A 82 7.96 0.60 -15.04
N VAL A 83 7.03 0.10 -14.22
CA VAL A 83 7.00 -1.30 -13.80
C VAL A 83 5.87 -2.07 -14.46
N THR A 84 6.08 -3.38 -14.61
CA THR A 84 5.05 -4.30 -15.10
C THR A 84 4.43 -5.11 -13.96
N HIS A 85 3.35 -5.83 -14.25
CA HIS A 85 2.65 -6.67 -13.29
C HIS A 85 2.88 -8.14 -13.59
N GLN A 86 3.02 -8.94 -12.53
CA GLN A 86 2.90 -10.39 -12.56
C GLN A 86 1.62 -10.75 -11.78
N PRO A 87 0.48 -10.94 -12.47
CA PRO A 87 -0.78 -11.23 -11.80
C PRO A 87 -0.72 -12.62 -11.16
N ILE A 88 -1.32 -12.71 -9.97
CA ILE A 88 -1.65 -13.94 -9.27
C ILE A 88 -3.17 -14.13 -9.40
N ASP A 89 -3.61 -15.35 -9.66
CA ASP A 89 -5.03 -15.69 -9.73
C ASP A 89 -5.54 -16.14 -8.35
N GLY A 90 -5.83 -15.16 -7.49
CA GLY A 90 -6.34 -15.42 -6.15
C GLY A 90 -7.84 -15.71 -6.13
N GLU A 91 -8.27 -16.56 -5.20
CA GLU A 91 -9.69 -16.80 -4.99
C GLU A 91 -10.33 -15.58 -4.31
N ARG A 92 -11.07 -14.78 -5.09
CA ARG A 92 -11.65 -13.50 -4.64
C ARG A 92 -10.57 -12.55 -4.08
N GLY A 93 -9.36 -12.60 -4.66
CA GLY A 93 -8.23 -11.77 -4.26
C GLY A 93 -7.41 -12.30 -3.09
N VAL A 94 -7.72 -13.49 -2.57
CA VAL A 94 -6.91 -14.20 -1.59
C VAL A 94 -6.10 -15.27 -2.30
N PHE A 95 -4.79 -15.21 -2.18
CA PHE A 95 -3.86 -16.17 -2.80
C PHE A 95 -2.97 -16.84 -1.76
N THR A 96 -2.36 -17.96 -2.15
CA THR A 96 -1.55 -18.80 -1.28
C THR A 96 -0.05 -18.50 -1.39
N PRO A 97 0.77 -18.91 -0.42
CA PRO A 97 2.23 -18.78 -0.53
C PRO A 97 2.81 -19.53 -1.74
N THR A 98 2.23 -20.69 -2.09
CA THR A 98 2.63 -21.45 -3.29
C THR A 98 2.44 -20.63 -4.55
N GLN A 99 1.31 -19.94 -4.67
CA GLN A 99 1.04 -19.09 -5.83
C GLN A 99 2.00 -17.89 -5.93
N VAL A 100 2.49 -17.35 -4.80
CA VAL A 100 3.56 -16.34 -4.81
C VAL A 100 4.85 -16.91 -5.39
N VAL A 101 5.23 -18.13 -4.97
CA VAL A 101 6.44 -18.81 -5.48
C VAL A 101 6.30 -19.14 -6.97
N GLU A 102 5.14 -19.63 -7.39
CA GLU A 102 4.85 -19.91 -8.80
C GLU A 102 4.90 -18.64 -9.66
N ALA A 103 4.38 -17.52 -9.14
CA ALA A 103 4.39 -16.23 -9.84
C ALA A 103 5.80 -15.65 -10.01
N LEU A 104 6.69 -15.89 -9.03
CA LEU A 104 8.12 -15.59 -9.19
C LEU A 104 8.72 -16.39 -10.34
N GLY A 105 8.28 -17.65 -10.50
CA GLY A 105 8.76 -18.55 -11.53
C GLY A 105 10.22 -18.98 -11.32
N GLU A 106 10.76 -19.69 -12.29
CA GLU A 106 12.17 -20.12 -12.28
C GLU A 106 13.06 -19.08 -12.97
N LEU A 107 14.21 -18.80 -12.37
CA LEU A 107 15.22 -17.95 -12.97
C LEU A 107 15.87 -18.64 -14.16
N HIS A 108 16.20 -17.86 -15.18
CA HIS A 108 16.87 -18.40 -16.36
C HIS A 108 18.25 -19.00 -16.00
N VAL A 109 18.46 -20.28 -16.32
CA VAL A 109 19.64 -21.06 -15.90
C VAL A 109 20.97 -20.40 -16.23
N PHE A 110 21.08 -19.78 -17.42
CA PHE A 110 22.33 -19.17 -17.88
C PHE A 110 22.49 -17.69 -17.54
N ASN A 111 21.39 -16.98 -17.26
CA ASN A 111 21.44 -15.53 -17.03
C ASN A 111 20.30 -15.09 -16.10
N PRO A 112 20.36 -15.56 -14.83
CA PRO A 112 19.25 -15.42 -13.88
C PRO A 112 19.00 -13.97 -13.47
N SER A 113 19.97 -13.07 -13.67
CA SER A 113 19.90 -11.68 -13.20
C SER A 113 19.52 -10.66 -14.27
N ALA A 114 19.52 -11.00 -15.56
CA ALA A 114 19.35 -10.02 -16.63
C ALA A 114 18.19 -10.27 -17.60
N LEU A 115 17.76 -11.52 -17.78
CA LEU A 115 16.75 -11.83 -18.81
C LEU A 115 15.31 -11.61 -18.34
N GLN A 116 15.03 -11.87 -17.07
CA GLN A 116 13.70 -11.68 -16.50
C GLN A 116 13.63 -10.34 -15.75
N PRO A 117 12.47 -9.65 -15.79
CA PRO A 117 12.25 -8.49 -14.94
C PRO A 117 12.34 -8.91 -13.47
N ARG A 118 13.08 -8.12 -12.69
CA ARG A 118 13.28 -8.39 -11.26
C ARG A 118 11.95 -8.21 -10.53
N ALA A 119 11.53 -9.24 -9.79
CA ALA A 119 10.42 -9.10 -8.86
C ALA A 119 10.94 -8.43 -7.58
N THR A 120 10.33 -7.30 -7.20
CA THR A 120 10.79 -6.51 -6.04
C THR A 120 9.71 -6.26 -5.00
N LEU A 121 8.43 -6.36 -5.38
CA LEU A 121 7.31 -6.03 -4.50
C LEU A 121 6.16 -7.03 -4.65
N LEU A 122 5.64 -7.50 -3.51
CA LEU A 122 4.32 -8.14 -3.41
C LEU A 122 3.30 -7.13 -2.88
N CYS A 123 2.20 -6.93 -3.59
CA CYS A 123 1.07 -6.13 -3.12
C CYS A 123 -0.13 -7.02 -2.74
N VAL A 124 -0.74 -6.72 -1.60
CA VAL A 124 -1.98 -7.35 -1.12
C VAL A 124 -3.05 -6.28 -0.93
N GLU A 125 -4.31 -6.56 -1.27
CA GLU A 125 -5.45 -5.66 -0.99
C GLU A 125 -6.34 -6.27 0.10
N ASN A 126 -6.55 -5.54 1.20
CA ASN A 126 -7.39 -5.97 2.32
C ASN A 126 -8.29 -4.85 2.87
N THR A 127 -9.61 -4.92 2.75
CA THR A 127 -10.40 -5.97 2.07
C THR A 127 -10.28 -5.89 0.55
N HIS A 128 -10.38 -7.03 -0.14
CA HIS A 128 -10.30 -7.08 -1.60
C HIS A 128 -11.62 -6.68 -2.27
N ASN A 129 -11.65 -5.54 -2.96
CA ASN A 129 -12.84 -4.96 -3.58
C ASN A 129 -13.32 -5.79 -4.77
N GLY A 130 -12.40 -6.20 -5.66
CA GLY A 130 -12.72 -7.10 -6.80
C GLY A 130 -13.26 -8.47 -6.35
N GLY A 131 -13.01 -8.83 -5.08
CA GLY A 131 -13.48 -10.05 -4.44
C GLY A 131 -14.80 -9.87 -3.68
N GLY A 132 -15.47 -8.73 -3.81
CA GLY A 132 -16.70 -8.41 -3.10
C GLY A 132 -16.48 -8.06 -1.63
N GLY A 133 -15.39 -7.35 -1.31
CA GLY A 133 -15.04 -6.97 0.07
C GLY A 133 -14.48 -8.11 0.90
N ARG A 134 -13.82 -9.09 0.26
CA ARG A 134 -13.24 -10.25 0.96
C ARG A 134 -12.18 -9.79 1.96
N VAL A 135 -12.36 -10.17 3.22
CA VAL A 135 -11.33 -10.01 4.26
C VAL A 135 -10.32 -11.14 4.12
N TRP A 136 -9.03 -10.80 4.15
CA TRP A 136 -7.97 -11.79 4.25
C TRP A 136 -8.01 -12.51 5.61
N PRO A 137 -8.00 -13.85 5.64
CA PRO A 137 -7.70 -14.59 6.87
C PRO A 137 -6.30 -14.21 7.35
N LEU A 138 -6.16 -13.83 8.63
CA LEU A 138 -4.92 -13.27 9.16
C LEU A 138 -3.73 -14.23 9.02
N GLU A 139 -3.90 -15.51 9.34
CA GLU A 139 -2.81 -16.48 9.25
C GLU A 139 -2.36 -16.72 7.80
N ALA A 140 -3.31 -16.82 6.85
CA ALA A 140 -2.98 -16.92 5.43
C ALA A 140 -2.21 -15.69 4.92
N LEU A 141 -2.60 -14.50 5.39
CA LEU A 141 -1.89 -13.25 5.07
C LEU A 141 -0.45 -13.27 5.58
N ARG A 142 -0.24 -13.72 6.84
CA ARG A 142 1.09 -13.85 7.45
C ARG A 142 1.97 -14.83 6.70
N GLU A 143 1.44 -15.98 6.30
CA GLU A 143 2.18 -16.97 5.51
C GLU A 143 2.65 -16.40 4.17
N VAL A 144 1.77 -15.66 3.48
CA VAL A 144 2.07 -15.01 2.20
C VAL A 144 3.15 -13.94 2.35
N VAL A 145 3.03 -13.07 3.35
CA VAL A 145 4.03 -12.03 3.67
C VAL A 145 5.37 -12.67 4.04
N GLY A 146 5.35 -13.70 4.87
CA GLY A 146 6.56 -14.43 5.27
C GLY A 146 7.29 -15.05 4.09
N VAL A 147 6.59 -15.69 3.16
CA VAL A 147 7.21 -16.23 1.94
C VAL A 147 7.73 -15.11 1.03
N ALA A 148 7.03 -13.99 0.90
CA ALA A 148 7.52 -12.85 0.12
C ALA A 148 8.88 -12.34 0.63
N HIS A 149 9.00 -12.16 1.95
CA HIS A 149 10.26 -11.76 2.59
C HIS A 149 11.37 -12.80 2.42
N GLN A 150 11.07 -14.09 2.58
CA GLN A 150 12.04 -15.17 2.34
C GLN A 150 12.56 -15.18 0.89
N ARG A 151 11.77 -14.66 -0.06
CA ARG A 151 12.14 -14.52 -1.47
C ARG A 151 12.74 -13.15 -1.80
N GLY A 152 12.95 -12.30 -0.81
CA GLY A 152 13.59 -10.98 -0.98
C GLY A 152 12.67 -9.92 -1.59
N LEU A 153 11.35 -10.11 -1.54
CA LEU A 153 10.38 -9.09 -1.94
C LEU A 153 10.10 -8.15 -0.78
N ALA A 154 9.96 -6.86 -1.09
CA ALA A 154 9.23 -5.96 -0.21
C ALA A 154 7.73 -6.28 -0.28
N THR A 155 6.97 -5.76 0.68
CA THR A 155 5.54 -6.02 0.84
C THR A 155 4.75 -4.73 1.05
N HIS A 156 3.66 -4.60 0.30
CA HIS A 156 2.74 -3.47 0.42
C HIS A 156 1.31 -3.94 0.61
N MET A 157 0.58 -3.34 1.56
CA MET A 157 -0.86 -3.53 1.69
C MET A 157 -1.63 -2.31 1.15
N ASP A 158 -2.49 -2.52 0.16
CA ASP A 158 -3.64 -1.65 -0.09
C ASP A 158 -4.73 -1.95 0.96
N GLY A 159 -4.68 -1.18 2.05
CA GLY A 159 -5.62 -1.22 3.15
C GLY A 159 -6.74 -0.19 3.02
N ALA A 160 -7.18 0.14 1.79
CA ALA A 160 -8.24 1.13 1.55
C ALA A 160 -9.50 0.93 2.39
N ARG A 161 -9.76 -0.31 2.82
CA ARG A 161 -10.87 -0.69 3.70
C ARG A 161 -10.42 -1.54 4.89
N ILE A 162 -9.19 -1.33 5.38
CA ILE A 162 -8.66 -2.08 6.52
C ILE A 162 -9.55 -1.94 7.77
N TRP A 163 -10.15 -0.76 7.96
CA TRP A 163 -11.08 -0.49 9.05
C TRP A 163 -12.31 -1.41 9.02
N ASN A 164 -12.82 -1.71 7.82
CA ASN A 164 -13.93 -2.65 7.63
C ASN A 164 -13.50 -4.08 7.90
N ALA A 165 -12.28 -4.46 7.50
CA ALA A 165 -11.72 -5.77 7.84
C ALA A 165 -11.66 -5.95 9.36
N CYS A 166 -11.12 -4.96 10.08
CA CYS A 166 -11.01 -4.96 11.54
C CYS A 166 -12.40 -5.02 12.21
N ALA A 167 -13.35 -4.21 11.75
CA ALA A 167 -14.72 -4.23 12.27
C ALA A 167 -15.43 -5.56 12.05
N ALA A 168 -15.17 -6.24 10.93
CA ALA A 168 -15.78 -7.53 10.60
C ALA A 168 -15.13 -8.71 11.33
N SER A 169 -13.81 -8.68 11.54
CA SER A 169 -13.07 -9.79 12.15
C SER A 169 -12.81 -9.64 13.66
N GLY A 170 -12.92 -8.43 14.20
CA GLY A 170 -12.51 -8.12 15.57
C GLY A 170 -10.99 -8.07 15.78
N ILE A 171 -10.21 -8.10 14.70
CA ILE A 171 -8.74 -8.06 14.72
C ILE A 171 -8.27 -6.62 14.65
N GLU A 172 -7.29 -6.26 15.47
CA GLU A 172 -6.69 -4.92 15.51
C GLU A 172 -5.95 -4.57 14.20
N PRO A 173 -5.96 -3.31 13.74
CA PRO A 173 -5.27 -2.89 12.50
C PRO A 173 -3.78 -3.26 12.48
N ARG A 174 -3.09 -3.12 13.62
CA ARG A 174 -1.68 -3.48 13.76
C ARG A 174 -1.39 -4.94 13.43
N ALA A 175 -2.31 -5.85 13.73
CA ALA A 175 -2.11 -7.27 13.47
C ALA A 175 -2.15 -7.57 11.97
N TYR A 176 -3.02 -6.90 11.21
CA TYR A 176 -3.02 -7.00 9.75
C TYR A 176 -1.82 -6.30 9.11
N ALA A 177 -1.36 -5.19 9.69
CA ALA A 177 -0.21 -4.44 9.20
C ALA A 177 1.14 -5.14 9.51
N GLU A 178 1.16 -6.08 10.45
CA GLU A 178 2.37 -6.79 10.87
C GLU A 178 3.05 -7.49 9.68
N GLY A 179 4.36 -7.25 9.55
CA GLY A 179 5.17 -7.79 8.47
C GLY A 179 5.12 -7.00 7.16
N PHE A 180 4.21 -6.04 6.98
CA PHE A 180 4.22 -5.20 5.78
C PHE A 180 5.29 -4.09 5.87
N ASP A 181 5.98 -3.82 4.75
CA ASP A 181 6.94 -2.71 4.67
C ASP A 181 6.22 -1.36 4.51
N THR A 182 5.09 -1.35 3.80
CA THR A 182 4.19 -0.20 3.72
C THR A 182 2.72 -0.58 3.72
N VAL A 183 1.89 0.24 4.37
CA VAL A 183 0.43 0.06 4.41
C VAL A 183 -0.28 1.36 4.02
N SER A 184 -1.13 1.26 3.01
CA SER A 184 -2.02 2.34 2.56
C SER A 184 -3.35 2.23 3.30
N VAL A 185 -3.92 3.35 3.77
CA VAL A 185 -5.26 3.41 4.38
C VAL A 185 -6.06 4.56 3.80
N CYS A 186 -7.39 4.42 3.72
CA CYS A 186 -8.26 5.49 3.23
C CYS A 186 -9.22 6.01 4.29
N PHE A 187 -9.48 7.32 4.24
CA PHE A 187 -10.48 7.98 5.07
C PHE A 187 -11.76 8.30 4.28
N SER A 188 -11.65 8.50 2.96
CA SER A 188 -12.76 8.91 2.08
C SER A 188 -13.66 7.77 1.58
N LYS A 189 -13.70 6.65 2.32
CA LYS A 189 -14.53 5.48 2.03
C LYS A 189 -15.49 5.23 3.19
N GLY A 190 -15.38 4.08 3.86
CA GLY A 190 -16.24 3.70 4.98
C GLY A 190 -16.20 4.67 6.17
N LEU A 191 -15.11 5.45 6.33
CA LEU A 191 -14.99 6.47 7.39
C LEU A 191 -15.65 7.82 7.04
N GLY A 192 -16.10 8.01 5.79
CA GLY A 192 -16.90 9.17 5.39
C GLY A 192 -16.16 10.50 5.30
N ALA A 193 -14.81 10.51 5.23
CA ALA A 193 -14.06 11.73 4.96
C ALA A 193 -14.31 12.25 3.54
N PRO A 194 -14.27 13.58 3.29
CA PRO A 194 -14.43 14.09 1.94
C PRO A 194 -13.25 13.71 1.03
N VAL A 195 -12.04 13.71 1.58
CA VAL A 195 -10.78 13.44 0.89
C VAL A 195 -9.84 12.74 1.89
N GLY A 196 -8.84 12.04 1.38
CA GLY A 196 -7.68 11.69 2.17
C GLY A 196 -7.43 10.20 2.28
N SER A 197 -6.14 9.88 2.31
CA SER A 197 -5.55 8.58 2.57
C SER A 197 -4.20 8.81 3.26
N ALA A 198 -3.61 7.75 3.79
CA ALA A 198 -2.26 7.82 4.35
C ALA A 198 -1.48 6.58 3.95
N LEU A 199 -0.18 6.76 3.74
CA LEU A 199 0.78 5.67 3.57
C LEU A 199 1.63 5.58 4.84
N ALA A 200 1.74 4.43 5.47
CA ALA A 200 2.55 4.20 6.66
C ALA A 200 3.68 3.21 6.39
N GLY A 201 4.79 3.33 7.13
CA GLY A 201 5.96 2.46 7.03
C GLY A 201 7.11 2.94 7.91
N THR A 202 8.33 2.53 7.58
CA THR A 202 9.56 3.01 8.27
C THR A 202 9.85 4.47 7.92
N GLY A 203 10.56 5.19 8.80
CA GLY A 203 10.95 6.59 8.57
C GLY A 203 11.71 6.77 7.25
N ARG A 204 12.65 5.86 6.95
CA ARG A 204 13.39 5.84 5.67
C ARG A 204 12.47 5.74 4.44
N LEU A 205 11.41 4.92 4.53
CA LEU A 205 10.43 4.81 3.44
C LEU A 205 9.53 6.04 3.38
N MET A 206 9.19 6.64 4.52
CA MET A 206 8.32 7.82 4.57
C MET A 206 9.03 9.08 4.07
N ASP A 207 10.35 9.23 4.29
CA ASP A 207 11.17 10.27 3.65
C ASP A 207 11.09 10.18 2.12
N ARG A 208 11.24 8.95 1.60
CA ARG A 208 11.13 8.67 0.17
C ARG A 208 9.69 8.87 -0.34
N ALA A 209 8.69 8.55 0.47
CA ALA A 209 7.29 8.78 0.16
C ALA A 209 6.96 10.27 0.06
N ARG A 210 7.46 11.12 0.97
CA ARG A 210 7.29 12.59 0.90
C ARG A 210 7.88 13.15 -0.40
N ARG A 211 9.05 12.67 -0.84
CA ARG A 211 9.63 13.04 -2.14
C ARG A 211 8.71 12.70 -3.31
N PHE A 212 8.14 11.49 -3.34
CA PHE A 212 7.27 11.07 -4.44
C PHE A 212 5.85 11.65 -4.37
N LYS A 213 5.34 11.91 -3.17
CA LYS A 213 4.14 12.74 -2.96
C LYS A 213 4.31 14.09 -3.65
N GLN A 214 5.46 14.76 -3.46
CA GLN A 214 5.74 16.00 -4.17
C GLN A 214 5.80 15.82 -5.69
N LEU A 215 6.50 14.78 -6.16
CA LEU A 215 6.63 14.48 -7.60
C LEU A 215 5.29 14.23 -8.28
N PHE A 216 4.36 13.56 -7.60
CA PHE A 216 3.03 13.23 -8.11
C PHE A 216 1.99 14.33 -7.84
N GLY A 217 2.42 15.51 -7.37
CA GLY A 217 1.54 16.67 -7.17
C GLY A 217 0.67 16.60 -5.92
N GLY A 218 1.01 15.76 -4.95
CA GLY A 218 0.29 15.60 -3.68
C GLY A 218 0.78 16.50 -2.53
N GLY A 219 1.82 17.31 -2.74
CA GLY A 219 2.32 18.28 -1.76
C GLY A 219 1.40 19.49 -1.66
N PHE A 220 0.32 19.35 -0.89
CA PHE A 220 -0.65 20.42 -0.69
C PHE A 220 -0.09 21.52 0.22
N ARG A 221 -0.59 22.74 0.00
CA ARG A 221 -0.44 23.88 0.90
C ARG A 221 -1.85 24.33 1.26
N GLN A 222 -2.13 24.47 2.55
CA GLN A 222 -3.48 24.75 3.08
C GLN A 222 -3.66 26.24 3.37
#